data_AF-A0A229NYX7-F1
#
_entry.id   AF-A0A229NYX7-F1
#
_cell.length_a   1.000
_cell.length_b   1.000
_cell.length_c   1.000
_cell.angle_alpha   90.00
_cell.angle_beta   90.00
_cell.angle_gamma   90.00
#
_symmetry.space_group_name_H-M   'P 1'
#
loop_
_entity.id
_entity.type
_entity.pdbx_description
1 polymer ?
#
loop_
_entity_poly.entity_id
_entity_poly.type
_entity_poly.pdbx_seq_one_letter_code
_entity_poly.pdbx_strand_id
1 'polypeptide(L)'
;MASVIAALDDPYLRERAADVRDVSQRVIRILQGATDVGLATEPSVVREATAVTASASTDPTTSAVTASADQALSAVVAIAGSEGAEHSSIGGNAGAEAAGAVISVSVPGHIVWEDYLEAIGAPLKQVLIAEDLTPSDTAQLDPKQVAGFATAVGGRTSHSAIIARSVGVAAAVGAGEALNDIKDGQTVIVDGFSGVIIVDPIAEELERYRALEAEYRRSQAENEVFRGRPSVSANGVQVELAANIGSAQDAVQAKKHDAEGIGLFRTEFLYMGRDTLPGEDEQYGAYRSAAEALGPDASVVIRTMDIGGDKELPLLELPREDNPFLGYRALRISLDRPQLFKTQLRAILRASAHGNIKVMFPMVATLGEWRRAKALLEEAREELRAEGKPFRDDMEAGIMIEIPAAAMMADRLAREVDFFSIGTNDLVQYTMAADRMNPKLSYLSDPLHPPVLRLIDRVIRAAHAEGKWVGMCGEMAGNPLAVPLLLGMGLDEFSMSSSAILGTRALLSRLNQSELAELAAAALDLDSADDVRALVEQRVPQAAARA
;
A
#
# COMPACT_ATOMS: atom_id res chain seq x y z
N MET A 1 24.62 19.46 2.05
CA MET A 1 23.36 19.69 1.30
C MET A 1 22.14 19.16 2.07
N ALA A 2 22.07 17.87 2.41
CA ALA A 2 20.98 17.31 3.23
C ALA A 2 20.78 18.02 4.58
N SER A 3 21.86 18.45 5.26
CA SER A 3 21.77 19.21 6.52
C SER A 3 21.19 20.62 6.35
N VAL A 4 21.32 21.21 5.15
CA VAL A 4 20.74 22.52 4.82
C VAL A 4 19.24 22.36 4.55
N ILE A 5 18.85 21.27 3.89
CA ILE A 5 17.46 20.95 3.58
C ILE A 5 16.67 20.61 4.85
N ALA A 6 17.29 19.89 5.80
CA ALA A 6 16.68 19.55 7.09
C ALA A 6 16.44 20.77 8.01
N ALA A 7 17.12 21.89 7.77
CA ALA A 7 16.99 23.12 8.55
C ALA A 7 15.95 24.10 7.97
N LEU A 8 15.23 23.71 6.92
CA LEU A 8 14.19 24.54 6.29
C LEU A 8 12.86 24.43 7.05
N ASP A 9 12.15 25.55 7.16
CA ASP A 9 10.81 25.67 7.76
C ASP A 9 9.69 25.07 6.88
N ASP A 10 10.02 24.07 6.07
CA ASP A 10 9.09 23.34 5.22
C ASP A 10 9.08 21.85 5.65
N PRO A 11 7.95 21.34 6.18
CA PRO A 11 7.84 19.96 6.67
C PRO A 11 8.14 18.90 5.59
N TYR A 12 7.74 19.15 4.33
CA TYR A 12 7.97 18.25 3.21
C TYR A 12 9.45 18.22 2.81
N LEU A 13 10.12 19.38 2.77
CA LEU A 13 11.56 19.42 2.51
C LEU A 13 12.36 18.77 3.65
N ARG A 14 11.91 18.90 4.90
CA ARG A 14 12.49 18.20 6.05
C ARG A 14 12.39 16.68 5.90
N GLU A 15 11.25 16.17 5.48
CA GLU A 15 11.01 14.75 5.19
C GLU A 15 11.92 14.25 4.04
N ARG A 16 12.07 15.05 2.97
CA ARG A 16 12.95 14.72 1.83
C ARG A 16 14.45 14.87 2.11
N ALA A 17 14.85 15.47 3.24
CA ALA A 17 16.25 15.55 3.61
C ALA A 17 16.87 14.17 3.88
N ALA A 18 16.05 13.20 4.30
CA ALA A 18 16.42 11.80 4.44
C ALA A 18 16.68 11.15 3.07
N ASP A 19 15.78 11.35 2.10
CA ASP A 19 15.91 10.84 0.72
C ASP A 19 17.20 11.30 0.03
N VAL A 20 17.50 12.61 0.13
CA VAL A 20 18.72 13.19 -0.50
C VAL A 20 19.98 12.59 0.13
N ARG A 21 19.92 12.23 1.41
CA ARG A 21 21.01 11.59 2.13
C ARG A 21 21.17 10.12 1.68
N ASP A 22 20.07 9.37 1.56
CA ASP A 22 20.07 7.98 1.08
C ASP A 22 20.61 7.88 -0.36
N VAL A 23 20.10 8.69 -1.29
CA VAL A 23 20.54 8.67 -2.70
C VAL A 23 22.03 8.99 -2.81
N SER A 24 22.51 10.00 -2.08
CA SER A 24 23.93 10.36 -2.09
C SER A 24 24.80 9.21 -1.58
N GLN A 25 24.34 8.48 -0.56
CA GLN A 25 25.05 7.34 0.02
C GLN A 25 25.01 6.10 -0.87
N ARG A 26 23.89 5.82 -1.56
CA ARG A 26 23.84 4.72 -2.55
C ARG A 26 24.77 4.96 -3.73
N VAL A 27 24.84 6.19 -4.23
CA VAL A 27 25.80 6.56 -5.27
C VAL A 27 27.23 6.30 -4.78
N ILE A 28 27.56 6.67 -3.55
CA ILE A 28 28.86 6.38 -2.95
C ILE A 28 29.10 4.86 -2.81
N ARG A 29 28.11 4.08 -2.35
CA ARG A 29 28.20 2.62 -2.18
C ARG A 29 28.39 1.87 -3.51
N ILE A 30 27.70 2.30 -4.56
CA ILE A 30 27.84 1.75 -5.92
C ILE A 30 29.22 2.09 -6.48
N LEU A 31 29.69 3.33 -6.27
CA LEU A 31 31.05 3.73 -6.63
C LEU A 31 32.13 3.01 -5.82
N GLN A 32 31.76 2.39 -4.70
CA GLN A 32 32.62 1.56 -3.84
C GLN A 32 32.45 0.04 -4.08
N GLY A 33 31.58 -0.38 -5.00
CA GLY A 33 31.55 -1.76 -5.52
C GLY A 33 30.63 -2.77 -4.84
N ALA A 34 29.65 -2.35 -4.03
CA ALA A 34 28.68 -3.28 -3.42
C ALA A 34 27.56 -3.71 -4.40
N THR A 35 27.16 -4.99 -4.40
CA THR A 35 26.03 -5.54 -5.19
C THR A 35 25.07 -6.31 -4.29
N ASP A 36 23.77 -6.14 -4.52
CA ASP A 36 22.67 -6.55 -3.63
C ASP A 36 21.99 -7.87 -4.09
N VAL A 37 21.49 -8.69 -3.15
CA VAL A 37 20.93 -10.04 -3.41
C VAL A 37 19.64 -10.32 -2.62
N GLY A 38 18.53 -10.46 -3.36
CA GLY A 38 17.49 -11.52 -3.24
C GLY A 38 16.64 -11.65 -1.96
N LEU A 39 15.35 -11.31 -2.05
CA LEU A 39 14.33 -11.48 -1.00
C LEU A 39 13.56 -12.82 -1.08
N ALA A 40 13.41 -13.48 0.07
CA ALA A 40 12.44 -14.55 0.34
C ALA A 40 11.30 -14.03 1.25
N THR A 41 10.09 -14.55 1.05
CA THR A 41 8.82 -13.99 1.56
C THR A 41 8.12 -14.89 2.59
N GLU A 42 7.74 -14.35 3.75
CA GLU A 42 6.77 -14.95 4.69
C GLU A 42 5.88 -13.84 5.30
N PRO A 43 4.53 -13.95 5.30
CA PRO A 43 3.64 -12.95 5.90
C PRO A 43 3.65 -13.01 7.44
N SER A 44 3.41 -11.89 8.15
CA SER A 44 3.32 -11.93 9.61
C SER A 44 2.19 -11.15 10.27
N VAL A 45 1.98 -11.63 11.49
CA VAL A 45 1.02 -11.37 12.56
C VAL A 45 1.84 -11.33 13.84
N VAL A 46 1.32 -10.66 14.88
CA VAL A 46 1.76 -10.64 16.30
C VAL A 46 3.15 -11.23 16.50
N ARG A 47 4.16 -10.36 16.65
CA ARG A 47 5.52 -10.81 16.95
C ARG A 47 5.92 -10.36 18.34
N GLU A 48 6.28 -11.34 19.18
CA GLU A 48 6.94 -11.15 20.46
C GLU A 48 8.44 -11.08 20.22
N ALA A 49 9.06 -10.01 20.71
CA ALA A 49 10.49 -9.87 20.61
C ALA A 49 11.00 -8.79 21.58
N THR A 50 12.31 -8.75 21.72
CA THR A 50 12.96 -7.66 22.44
C THR A 50 12.98 -6.43 21.54
N ALA A 51 12.52 -5.28 22.04
CA ALA A 51 12.63 -4.02 21.33
C ALA A 51 14.09 -3.59 21.26
N VAL A 52 14.44 -3.07 20.08
CA VAL A 52 15.68 -2.33 19.87
C VAL A 52 15.32 -1.00 19.22
N THR A 53 15.81 0.07 19.83
CA THR A 53 15.63 1.44 19.40
C THR A 53 16.71 1.79 18.40
N ALA A 54 16.30 2.31 17.25
CA ALA A 54 17.23 2.97 16.34
C ALA A 54 17.53 4.38 16.89
N SER A 55 18.35 4.49 17.92
CA SER A 55 18.72 5.81 18.48
C SER A 55 19.97 6.39 17.79
N ALA A 56 19.84 7.62 17.28
CA ALA A 56 21.00 8.49 17.07
C ALA A 56 21.22 9.28 18.38
N SER A 57 22.12 8.80 19.23
CA SER A 57 22.50 9.50 20.46
C SER A 57 23.99 9.30 20.78
N THR A 58 24.75 10.38 20.62
CA THR A 58 26.11 10.51 21.18
C THR A 58 26.00 11.22 22.53
N ASP A 59 26.41 10.58 23.62
CA ASP A 59 26.54 11.23 24.95
C ASP A 59 28.03 11.33 25.36
N PRO A 60 28.42 12.34 26.16
CA PRO A 60 29.76 12.90 26.20
C PRO A 60 30.60 12.25 27.30
N THR A 61 31.90 12.05 27.04
CA THR A 61 33.03 12.34 27.95
C THR A 61 34.27 11.59 27.48
N THR A 62 35.13 12.27 26.74
CA THR A 62 36.58 12.09 26.89
C THR A 62 37.31 13.33 26.39
N SER A 63 38.05 13.92 27.32
CA SER A 63 38.86 15.11 27.19
C SER A 63 40.04 14.94 26.23
N ALA A 64 40.25 15.97 25.40
CA ALA A 64 41.52 16.54 24.95
C ALA A 64 42.58 15.61 24.32
N VAL A 65 42.66 15.60 22.99
CA VAL A 65 43.91 15.82 22.23
C VAL A 65 43.60 16.64 20.97
N THR A 66 44.17 17.84 20.90
CA THR A 66 44.13 18.79 19.80
C THR A 66 45.08 18.41 18.65
N ALA A 67 44.64 18.53 17.39
CA ALA A 67 45.35 19.25 16.32
C ALA A 67 44.60 19.24 14.97
N SER A 68 43.95 20.37 14.65
CA SER A 68 43.86 21.01 13.32
C SER A 68 43.36 20.20 12.10
N ALA A 69 42.04 20.06 11.97
CA ALA A 69 41.34 19.72 10.71
C ALA A 69 40.93 20.97 9.88
N ASP A 70 41.21 22.18 10.37
CA ASP A 70 40.83 23.45 9.71
C ASP A 70 41.63 23.77 8.44
N GLN A 71 42.74 23.06 8.18
CA GLN A 71 43.54 23.28 6.97
C GLN A 71 43.02 22.52 5.73
N ALA A 72 42.16 21.51 5.90
CA ALA A 72 41.60 20.76 4.77
C ALA A 72 40.35 21.42 4.18
N LEU A 73 39.60 22.20 4.98
CA LEU A 73 38.35 22.82 4.55
C LEU A 73 38.56 24.12 3.75
N SER A 74 39.68 24.82 3.96
CA SER A 74 40.01 26.02 3.18
C SER A 74 40.47 25.72 1.74
N ALA A 75 40.87 24.49 1.41
CA ALA A 75 41.29 24.11 0.07
C ALA A 75 40.11 23.79 -0.87
N VAL A 76 38.97 23.34 -0.33
CA VAL A 76 37.79 22.96 -1.13
C VAL A 76 36.94 24.18 -1.52
N VAL A 77 36.96 25.25 -0.71
CA VAL A 77 36.20 26.48 -0.98
C VAL A 77 36.91 27.42 -1.96
N ALA A 78 38.24 27.30 -2.13
CA ALA A 78 39.00 28.14 -3.06
C ALA A 78 38.93 27.69 -4.54
N ILE A 79 38.51 26.45 -4.83
CA ILE A 79 38.50 25.88 -6.20
C ILE A 79 37.21 26.21 -6.97
N ALA A 80 36.16 26.71 -6.31
CA ALA A 80 34.89 27.05 -6.97
C ALA A 80 34.77 28.53 -7.38
N GLY A 81 35.80 29.36 -7.17
CA GLY A 81 35.71 30.80 -7.40
C GLY A 81 37.01 31.47 -7.82
N SER A 82 37.49 31.21 -9.04
CA SER A 82 38.06 32.24 -9.95
C SER A 82 38.70 31.57 -11.18
N GLU A 83 38.29 32.09 -12.34
CA GLU A 83 38.51 31.60 -13.68
C GLU A 83 39.90 31.97 -14.25
N GLY A 84 40.37 31.18 -15.24
CA GLY A 84 41.21 31.70 -16.33
C GLY A 84 42.69 32.02 -16.03
N ALA A 85 43.48 31.95 -17.11
CA ALA A 85 44.86 32.42 -17.29
C ALA A 85 46.03 31.48 -16.89
N GLU A 86 46.63 30.94 -17.95
CA GLU A 86 48.06 30.98 -18.31
C GLU A 86 49.16 30.47 -17.36
N HIS A 87 49.90 29.50 -17.93
CA HIS A 87 51.36 29.32 -17.93
C HIS A 87 52.15 28.81 -16.71
N SER A 88 53.00 27.83 -17.09
CA SER A 88 54.37 27.53 -16.61
C SER A 88 54.56 26.57 -15.42
N SER A 89 54.78 25.30 -15.80
CA SER A 89 56.00 24.48 -15.59
C SER A 89 56.65 24.29 -14.21
N ILE A 90 57.15 23.05 -14.05
CA ILE A 90 58.12 22.49 -13.08
C ILE A 90 57.42 22.02 -11.79
N GLY A 91 57.51 20.76 -11.32
CA GLY A 91 58.33 19.60 -11.63
C GLY A 91 58.59 18.83 -10.32
N GLY A 92 58.62 17.49 -10.34
CA GLY A 92 59.25 16.71 -9.26
C GLY A 92 58.49 15.47 -8.77
N ASN A 93 58.94 14.31 -9.25
CA ASN A 93 58.71 12.95 -8.72
C ASN A 93 59.09 12.79 -7.24
N ALA A 94 58.38 11.91 -6.52
CA ALA A 94 58.92 10.63 -6.06
C ALA A 94 57.85 9.84 -5.29
N GLY A 95 57.65 8.58 -5.69
CA GLY A 95 56.79 7.63 -4.99
C GLY A 95 57.47 7.00 -3.77
N ALA A 96 56.63 6.50 -2.87
CA ALA A 96 56.93 5.37 -2.01
C ALA A 96 55.60 4.73 -1.61
N GLU A 97 55.44 3.45 -1.94
CA GLU A 97 54.39 2.58 -1.40
C GLU A 97 54.59 2.40 0.11
N ALA A 98 53.51 2.53 0.87
CA ALA A 98 53.37 1.90 2.18
C ALA A 98 51.90 1.57 2.42
N ALA A 99 51.64 0.26 2.41
CA ALA A 99 50.71 -0.52 3.22
C ALA A 99 49.40 0.13 3.70
N GLY A 100 48.30 -0.59 3.44
CA GLY A 100 46.96 -0.24 3.84
C GLY A 100 46.83 0.11 5.32
N ALA A 101 46.34 1.33 5.53
CA ALA A 101 45.61 1.72 6.71
C ALA A 101 44.30 2.31 6.20
N VAL A 102 43.21 1.54 6.29
CA VAL A 102 41.86 2.09 6.15
C VAL A 102 41.67 2.99 7.36
N ILE A 103 41.92 4.29 7.17
CA ILE A 103 41.52 5.31 8.12
C ILE A 103 40.01 5.43 7.97
N SER A 104 39.27 4.68 8.79
CA SER A 104 37.83 4.93 8.96
C SER A 104 37.68 6.30 9.60
N VAL A 105 37.23 7.27 8.81
CA VAL A 105 36.73 8.53 9.32
C VAL A 105 35.31 8.26 9.79
N SER A 106 35.16 7.97 11.08
CA SER A 106 33.85 7.98 11.74
C SER A 106 33.35 9.42 11.75
N VAL A 107 32.35 9.70 10.91
CA VAL A 107 31.52 10.90 11.07
C VAL A 107 30.49 10.55 12.14
N PRO A 108 30.45 11.25 13.29
CA PRO A 108 29.49 10.94 14.34
C PRO A 108 28.07 11.17 13.80
N GLY A 109 27.27 10.11 13.74
CA GLY A 109 25.88 10.16 13.29
C GLY A 109 25.43 9.07 12.30
N HIS A 110 26.26 8.08 11.97
CA HIS A 110 25.85 6.95 11.14
C HIS A 110 26.07 5.63 11.87
N ILE A 111 24.98 4.97 12.24
CA ILE A 111 24.99 3.52 12.38
C ILE A 111 25.05 2.96 10.95
N VAL A 112 26.16 2.32 10.60
CA VAL A 112 26.23 1.52 9.38
C VAL A 112 25.40 0.27 9.66
N TRP A 113 24.36 0.03 8.85
CA TRP A 113 23.41 -1.07 9.04
C TRP A 113 24.08 -2.45 9.15
N GLU A 114 25.21 -2.65 8.46
CA GLU A 114 26.04 -3.86 8.56
C GLU A 114 26.74 -3.98 9.93
N ASP A 115 27.28 -2.89 10.47
CA ASP A 115 27.88 -2.85 11.81
C ASP A 115 26.82 -3.01 12.92
N TYR A 116 25.59 -2.52 12.71
CA TYR A 116 24.46 -2.75 13.61
C TYR A 116 24.10 -4.22 13.66
N LEU A 117 23.84 -4.86 12.51
CA LEU A 117 23.48 -6.27 12.42
C LEU A 117 24.62 -7.19 12.92
N GLU A 118 25.89 -6.82 12.74
CA GLU A 118 27.03 -7.54 13.33
C GLU A 118 27.15 -7.33 14.85
N ALA A 119 26.82 -6.15 15.38
CA ALA A 119 26.95 -5.84 16.80
C ALA A 119 25.90 -6.54 17.70
N ILE A 120 24.73 -6.90 17.18
CA ILE A 120 23.64 -7.51 17.96
C ILE A 120 23.78 -9.04 18.16
N GLY A 121 24.98 -9.60 17.96
CA GLY A 121 25.28 -11.03 17.92
C GLY A 121 24.53 -11.93 18.90
N ALA A 122 23.31 -12.36 18.55
CA ALA A 122 22.54 -13.44 19.17
C ALA A 122 21.18 -13.69 18.47
N PRO A 123 20.56 -14.89 18.65
CA PRO A 123 19.59 -15.50 17.73
C PRO A 123 18.11 -15.18 18.00
N LEU A 124 17.80 -14.01 18.57
CA LEU A 124 16.42 -13.61 18.90
C LEU A 124 15.85 -12.72 17.79
N LYS A 125 14.59 -12.98 17.37
CA LYS A 125 13.85 -12.02 16.54
C LYS A 125 13.67 -10.74 17.36
N GLN A 126 13.84 -9.56 16.75
CA GLN A 126 13.78 -8.24 17.42
C GLN A 126 12.61 -7.39 16.91
N VAL A 127 12.05 -6.50 17.73
CA VAL A 127 11.13 -5.46 17.27
C VAL A 127 11.91 -4.17 17.07
N LEU A 128 11.84 -3.59 15.87
CA LEU A 128 12.43 -2.28 15.61
C LEU A 128 11.48 -1.17 16.04
N ILE A 129 11.94 -0.28 16.91
CA ILE A 129 11.23 0.95 17.27
C ILE A 129 11.99 2.13 16.67
N ALA A 130 11.30 2.92 15.85
CA ALA A 130 11.91 4.07 15.18
C ALA A 130 10.96 5.27 15.16
N GLU A 131 11.49 6.46 14.95
CA GLU A 131 10.66 7.64 14.68
C GLU A 131 9.95 7.45 13.33
N ASP A 132 10.71 7.09 12.30
CA ASP A 132 10.25 6.71 10.96
C ASP A 132 11.18 5.65 10.36
N LEU A 133 10.70 4.91 9.35
CA LEU A 133 11.51 4.01 8.54
C LEU A 133 11.39 4.38 7.07
N THR A 134 12.52 4.59 6.39
CA THR A 134 12.47 4.86 4.95
C THR A 134 12.07 3.61 4.16
N PRO A 135 11.61 3.75 2.90
CA PRO A 135 11.34 2.61 2.04
C PRO A 135 12.56 1.70 1.86
N SER A 136 13.76 2.28 1.77
CA SER A 136 15.03 1.57 1.66
C SER A 136 15.32 0.74 2.90
N ASP A 137 15.11 1.29 4.10
CA ASP A 137 15.32 0.58 5.37
C ASP A 137 14.33 -0.58 5.51
N THR A 138 13.07 -0.33 5.16
CA THR A 138 12.00 -1.33 5.27
C THR A 138 12.21 -2.50 4.29
N ALA A 139 12.74 -2.24 3.10
CA ALA A 139 13.02 -3.27 2.10
C ALA A 139 14.22 -4.15 2.46
N GLN A 140 15.15 -3.64 3.27
CA GLN A 140 16.35 -4.34 3.76
C GLN A 140 16.10 -5.15 5.04
N LEU A 141 14.88 -5.11 5.59
CA LEU A 141 14.54 -5.90 6.79
C LEU A 141 14.62 -7.39 6.46
N ASP A 142 15.48 -8.12 7.17
CA ASP A 142 15.51 -9.58 7.12
C ASP A 142 14.40 -10.14 8.02
N PRO A 143 13.36 -10.81 7.47
CA PRO A 143 12.26 -11.37 8.25
C PRO A 143 12.70 -12.47 9.23
N LYS A 144 13.92 -13.01 9.08
CA LYS A 144 14.53 -13.96 10.01
C LYS A 144 15.05 -13.30 11.28
N GLN A 145 15.45 -12.03 11.21
CA GLN A 145 16.03 -11.28 12.32
C GLN A 145 15.04 -10.26 12.91
N VAL A 146 14.23 -9.64 12.06
CA VAL A 146 13.25 -8.63 12.47
C VAL A 146 11.88 -9.27 12.62
N ALA A 147 11.40 -9.28 13.86
CA ALA A 147 10.09 -9.77 14.23
C ALA A 147 8.99 -8.82 13.72
N GLY A 148 9.15 -7.53 13.97
CA GLY A 148 8.19 -6.50 13.59
C GLY A 148 8.84 -5.13 13.69
N PHE A 149 8.10 -4.09 13.34
CA PHE A 149 8.51 -2.73 13.63
C PHE A 149 7.35 -1.85 14.06
N ALA A 150 7.66 -0.77 14.76
CA ALA A 150 6.73 0.30 15.05
C ALA A 150 7.36 1.66 14.81
N THR A 151 6.60 2.58 14.21
CA THR A 151 7.06 3.96 13.93
C THR A 151 6.19 5.01 14.62
N ALA A 152 6.82 6.06 15.15
CA ALA A 152 6.13 7.17 15.81
C ALA A 152 5.27 7.96 14.83
N VAL A 153 5.80 8.18 13.62
CA VAL A 153 5.09 8.82 12.51
C VAL A 153 4.74 7.82 11.40
N GLY A 154 3.97 8.27 10.43
CA GLY A 154 3.50 7.45 9.30
C GLY A 154 2.03 7.07 9.41
N GLY A 155 1.44 6.67 8.28
CA GLY A 155 0.04 6.24 8.18
C GLY A 155 -0.08 4.85 7.58
N ARG A 156 -1.27 4.25 7.67
CA ARG A 156 -1.58 2.91 7.11
C ARG A 156 -1.23 2.76 5.61
N THR A 157 -1.14 3.88 4.90
CA THR A 157 -0.79 4.00 3.47
C THR A 157 0.67 4.40 3.22
N SER A 158 1.50 4.55 4.25
CA SER A 158 2.92 4.90 4.09
C SER A 158 3.66 3.80 3.32
N HIS A 159 4.72 4.19 2.62
CA HIS A 159 5.56 3.26 1.87
C HIS A 159 6.12 2.15 2.78
N SER A 160 6.50 2.48 4.02
CA SER A 160 6.98 1.55 5.04
C SER A 160 5.89 0.54 5.42
N ALA A 161 4.64 0.97 5.63
CA ALA A 161 3.52 0.08 5.93
C ALA A 161 3.15 -0.85 4.76
N ILE A 162 3.29 -0.37 3.52
CA ILE A 162 3.04 -1.18 2.31
C ILE A 162 4.13 -2.22 2.13
N ILE A 163 5.40 -1.82 2.25
CA ILE A 163 6.55 -2.73 2.14
C ILE A 163 6.49 -3.78 3.25
N ALA A 164 6.14 -3.39 4.49
CA ALA A 164 5.95 -4.33 5.59
C ALA A 164 4.97 -5.46 5.23
N ARG A 165 3.87 -5.14 4.54
CA ARG A 165 2.89 -6.15 4.08
C ARG A 165 3.46 -7.04 2.97
N SER A 166 4.32 -6.52 2.11
CA SER A 166 4.91 -7.29 1.00
C SER A 166 6.06 -8.20 1.45
N VAL A 167 6.89 -7.75 2.40
CA VAL A 167 7.95 -8.57 3.04
C VAL A 167 7.42 -9.42 4.18
N GLY A 168 6.21 -9.12 4.65
CA GLY A 168 5.51 -9.88 5.66
C GLY A 168 6.09 -9.71 7.06
N VAL A 169 6.36 -8.47 7.45
CA VAL A 169 6.80 -8.06 8.78
C VAL A 169 5.65 -7.32 9.47
N ALA A 170 5.37 -7.64 10.74
CA ALA A 170 4.29 -7.02 11.49
C ALA A 170 4.64 -5.56 11.75
N ALA A 171 3.73 -4.64 11.43
CA ALA A 171 4.01 -3.22 11.50
C ALA A 171 2.87 -2.45 12.17
N ALA A 172 3.24 -1.54 13.08
CA ALA A 172 2.35 -0.54 13.67
C ALA A 172 2.94 0.85 13.41
N VAL A 173 2.32 1.62 12.52
CA VAL A 173 2.83 2.94 12.10
C VAL A 173 1.97 4.06 12.65
N GLY A 174 2.57 5.20 12.94
CA GLY A 174 1.85 6.35 13.51
C GLY A 174 1.40 6.12 14.95
N ALA A 175 2.17 5.36 15.74
CA ALA A 175 1.83 5.06 17.12
C ALA A 175 2.09 6.23 18.09
N GLY A 176 2.60 7.36 17.59
CA GLY A 176 2.79 8.59 18.34
C GLY A 176 4.06 8.59 19.21
N GLU A 177 4.26 9.71 19.92
CA GLU A 177 5.48 9.97 20.69
C GLU A 177 5.71 9.01 21.86
N ALA A 178 4.67 8.28 22.30
CA ALA A 178 4.79 7.25 23.34
C ALA A 178 5.75 6.12 22.97
N LEU A 179 6.04 5.91 21.69
CA LEU A 179 7.08 4.99 21.24
C LEU A 179 8.49 5.40 21.69
N ASN A 180 8.73 6.69 21.89
CA ASN A 180 10.06 7.21 22.28
C ASN A 180 10.43 6.83 23.72
N ASP A 181 9.46 6.40 24.53
CA ASP A 181 9.67 5.97 25.90
C ASP A 181 10.10 4.50 26.01
N ILE A 182 10.02 3.73 24.91
CA ILE A 182 10.45 2.33 24.84
C ILE A 182 11.98 2.28 24.78
N LYS A 183 12.57 1.43 25.60
CA LYS A 183 14.01 1.23 25.74
C LYS A 183 14.46 -0.10 25.15
N ASP A 184 15.71 -0.12 24.72
CA ASP A 184 16.38 -1.35 24.33
C ASP A 184 16.28 -2.41 25.42
N GLY A 185 16.00 -3.65 25.00
CA GLY A 185 15.92 -4.77 25.94
C GLY A 185 14.52 -5.03 26.51
N GLN A 186 13.55 -4.13 26.31
CA GLN A 186 12.17 -4.36 26.76
C GLN A 186 11.47 -5.40 25.91
N THR A 187 10.57 -6.17 26.52
CA THR A 187 9.76 -7.15 25.78
C THR A 187 8.58 -6.43 25.16
N VAL A 188 8.37 -6.59 23.85
CA VAL A 188 7.30 -5.88 23.15
C VAL A 188 6.52 -6.85 22.27
N ILE A 189 5.20 -6.64 22.22
CA ILE A 189 4.28 -7.30 21.30
C ILE A 189 3.81 -6.25 20.30
N VAL A 190 3.98 -6.54 19.00
CA VAL A 190 3.40 -5.73 17.91
C VAL A 190 2.24 -6.48 17.28
N ASP A 191 1.02 -6.04 17.56
CA ASP A 191 -0.19 -6.55 16.96
C ASP A 191 -0.52 -5.78 15.67
N GLY A 192 -0.06 -6.29 14.54
CA GLY A 192 -0.31 -5.70 13.22
C GLY A 192 -1.77 -5.76 12.75
N PHE A 193 -2.65 -6.49 13.44
CA PHE A 193 -4.07 -6.52 13.11
C PHE A 193 -4.83 -5.37 13.78
N SER A 194 -4.65 -5.22 15.09
CA SER A 194 -5.33 -4.18 15.86
C SER A 194 -4.55 -2.86 15.91
N GLY A 195 -3.29 -2.85 15.45
CA GLY A 195 -2.41 -1.69 15.53
C GLY A 195 -1.97 -1.39 16.97
N VAL A 196 -2.03 -2.38 17.86
CA VAL A 196 -1.70 -2.25 19.27
C VAL A 196 -0.24 -2.65 19.50
N ILE A 197 0.45 -1.85 20.30
CA ILE A 197 1.80 -2.13 20.79
C ILE A 197 1.71 -2.30 22.31
N ILE A 198 2.20 -3.42 22.83
CA ILE A 198 2.23 -3.71 24.27
C ILE A 198 3.68 -3.83 24.71
N VAL A 199 4.06 -2.98 25.67
CA VAL A 199 5.42 -2.91 26.22
C VAL A 199 5.42 -3.56 27.59
N ASP A 200 6.43 -4.40 27.84
CA ASP A 200 6.57 -5.24 29.03
C ASP A 200 5.27 -5.97 29.40
N PRO A 201 4.73 -6.80 28.47
CA PRO A 201 3.46 -7.49 28.67
C PRO A 201 3.52 -8.38 29.91
N ILE A 202 2.42 -8.44 30.65
CA ILE A 202 2.30 -9.39 31.76
C ILE A 202 2.23 -10.83 31.20
N ALA A 203 2.54 -11.82 32.04
CA ALA A 203 2.55 -13.23 31.62
C ALA A 203 1.24 -13.68 30.95
N GLU A 204 0.09 -13.19 31.44
CA GLU A 204 -1.23 -13.48 30.86
C GLU A 204 -1.39 -12.92 29.44
N GLU A 205 -0.93 -11.68 29.19
CA GLU A 205 -0.95 -11.07 27.85
C GLU A 205 -0.02 -11.83 26.90
N LEU A 206 1.16 -12.21 27.39
CA LEU A 206 2.14 -12.98 26.63
C LEU A 206 1.59 -14.35 26.21
N GLU A 207 0.98 -15.09 27.13
CA GLU A 207 0.35 -16.37 26.85
C GLU A 207 -0.81 -16.23 25.87
N ARG A 208 -1.66 -15.20 26.06
CA ARG A 208 -2.77 -14.90 25.14
C ARG A 208 -2.27 -14.67 23.71
N TYR A 209 -1.27 -13.83 23.53
CA TYR A 209 -0.73 -13.51 22.20
C TYR A 209 0.01 -14.69 21.55
N ARG A 210 0.73 -15.50 22.33
CA ARG A 210 1.32 -16.76 21.83
C ARG A 210 0.25 -17.75 21.35
N ALA A 211 -0.86 -17.85 22.07
CA ALA A 211 -1.99 -18.68 21.65
C ALA A 211 -2.62 -18.17 20.34
N LEU A 212 -2.80 -16.84 20.21
CA LEU A 212 -3.29 -16.21 18.99
C LEU A 212 -2.36 -16.44 17.80
N GLU A 213 -1.05 -16.30 17.98
CA GLU A 213 -0.06 -16.56 16.92
C GLU A 213 -0.09 -18.04 16.49
N ALA A 214 -0.12 -18.97 17.44
CA ALA A 214 -0.18 -20.40 17.15
C ALA A 214 -1.46 -20.79 16.38
N GLU A 215 -2.61 -20.22 16.76
CA GLU A 215 -3.88 -20.43 16.08
C GLU A 215 -3.85 -19.86 14.65
N TYR A 216 -3.32 -18.64 14.49
CA TYR A 216 -3.14 -18.03 13.17
C TYR A 216 -2.29 -18.91 12.24
N ARG A 217 -1.14 -19.39 12.73
CA ARG A 217 -0.25 -20.28 11.95
C ARG A 217 -0.94 -21.60 11.59
N ARG A 218 -1.73 -22.17 12.52
CA ARG A 218 -2.53 -23.37 12.25
C ARG A 218 -3.56 -23.11 11.15
N SER A 219 -4.33 -22.03 11.26
CA SER A 219 -5.32 -21.62 10.26
C SER A 219 -4.68 -21.43 8.88
N GLN A 220 -3.50 -20.81 8.79
CA GLN A 220 -2.76 -20.67 7.53
C GLN A 220 -2.39 -22.04 6.93
N ALA A 221 -1.84 -22.94 7.74
CA ALA A 221 -1.52 -24.30 7.30
C ALA A 221 -2.77 -25.08 6.85
N GLU A 222 -3.91 -24.90 7.52
CA GLU A 222 -5.19 -25.47 7.12
C GLU A 222 -5.73 -24.86 5.82
N ASN A 223 -5.56 -23.57 5.62
CA ASN A 223 -6.05 -22.88 4.41
C ASN A 223 -5.22 -23.25 3.17
N GLU A 224 -3.98 -23.68 3.34
CA GLU A 224 -3.10 -24.10 2.25
C GLU A 224 -3.69 -25.23 1.39
N VAL A 225 -4.53 -26.09 1.98
CA VAL A 225 -5.22 -27.17 1.24
C VAL A 225 -6.20 -26.64 0.18
N PHE A 226 -6.58 -25.36 0.25
CA PHE A 226 -7.47 -24.67 -0.68
C PHE A 226 -6.73 -23.99 -1.84
N ARG A 227 -5.40 -24.03 -1.87
CA ARG A 227 -4.63 -23.54 -3.01
C ARG A 227 -4.96 -24.34 -4.27
N GLY A 228 -5.11 -23.64 -5.39
CA GLY A 228 -5.48 -24.20 -6.69
C GLY A 228 -6.93 -24.71 -6.77
N ARG A 229 -7.73 -24.55 -5.71
CA ARG A 229 -9.15 -24.88 -5.74
C ARG A 229 -9.95 -23.69 -6.27
N PRO A 230 -11.05 -23.94 -6.98
CA PRO A 230 -11.93 -22.86 -7.41
C PRO A 230 -12.63 -22.21 -6.21
N SER A 231 -12.89 -20.90 -6.31
CA SER A 231 -13.63 -20.14 -5.30
C SER A 231 -15.14 -20.35 -5.44
N VAL A 232 -15.61 -21.46 -4.85
CA VAL A 232 -17.01 -21.90 -4.93
C VAL A 232 -17.57 -22.12 -3.54
N SER A 233 -18.77 -21.61 -3.31
CA SER A 233 -19.56 -21.82 -2.09
C SER A 233 -20.04 -23.28 -1.95
N ALA A 234 -20.51 -23.66 -0.77
CA ALA A 234 -20.97 -25.02 -0.48
C ALA A 234 -22.14 -25.47 -1.38
N ASN A 235 -22.96 -24.53 -1.87
CA ASN A 235 -24.07 -24.78 -2.80
C ASN A 235 -23.73 -24.52 -4.28
N GLY A 236 -22.44 -24.32 -4.61
CA GLY A 236 -21.98 -24.28 -6.00
C GLY A 236 -21.95 -22.89 -6.65
N VAL A 237 -22.27 -21.81 -5.92
CA VAL A 237 -22.12 -20.44 -6.45
C VAL A 237 -20.63 -20.10 -6.51
N GLN A 238 -20.16 -19.75 -7.71
CA GLN A 238 -18.78 -19.33 -7.98
C GLN A 238 -18.65 -17.81 -7.84
N VAL A 239 -17.56 -17.37 -7.23
CA VAL A 239 -17.16 -15.95 -7.12
C VAL A 239 -15.68 -15.84 -7.49
N GLU A 240 -15.22 -14.65 -7.87
CA GLU A 240 -13.80 -14.39 -8.15
C GLU A 240 -13.10 -13.87 -6.88
N LEU A 241 -11.96 -14.48 -6.52
CA LEU A 241 -11.08 -13.95 -5.46
C LEU A 241 -9.84 -13.29 -6.05
N ALA A 242 -9.84 -11.96 -6.01
CA ALA A 242 -8.80 -11.13 -6.61
C ALA A 242 -7.95 -10.42 -5.56
N ALA A 243 -6.81 -9.89 -6.00
CA ALA A 243 -5.90 -9.12 -5.16
C ALA A 243 -5.95 -7.61 -5.47
N ASN A 244 -5.78 -6.80 -4.43
CA ASN A 244 -5.45 -5.39 -4.52
C ASN A 244 -3.92 -5.22 -4.59
N ILE A 245 -3.42 -4.46 -5.57
CA ILE A 245 -1.98 -4.24 -5.78
C ILE A 245 -1.65 -2.75 -5.96
N GLY A 246 -0.41 -2.38 -5.63
CA GLY A 246 0.15 -1.06 -5.91
C GLY A 246 1.26 -1.06 -6.97
N SER A 247 1.84 -2.23 -7.25
CA SER A 247 2.96 -2.39 -8.18
C SER A 247 2.85 -3.69 -9.00
N ALA A 248 3.62 -3.78 -10.08
CA ALA A 248 3.73 -5.02 -10.85
C ALA A 248 4.37 -6.17 -10.05
N GLN A 249 5.20 -5.87 -9.04
CA GLN A 249 5.79 -6.87 -8.16
C GLN A 249 4.75 -7.50 -7.23
N ASP A 250 3.78 -6.71 -6.76
CA ASP A 250 2.67 -7.21 -5.96
C ASP A 250 1.80 -8.20 -6.75
N ALA A 251 1.70 -8.06 -8.08
CA ALA A 251 0.99 -9.02 -8.92
C ALA A 251 1.66 -10.42 -8.90
N VAL A 252 2.98 -10.46 -8.82
CA VAL A 252 3.74 -11.72 -8.65
C VAL A 252 3.43 -12.35 -7.30
N GLN A 253 3.33 -11.55 -6.24
CA GLN A 253 2.96 -12.04 -4.91
C GLN A 253 1.50 -12.48 -4.84
N ALA A 254 0.59 -11.75 -5.50
CA ALA A 254 -0.82 -12.13 -5.62
C ALA A 254 -0.96 -13.53 -6.24
N LYS A 255 -0.23 -13.81 -7.33
CA LYS A 255 -0.19 -15.14 -7.93
C LYS A 255 0.34 -16.21 -6.97
N LYS A 256 1.39 -15.91 -6.19
CA LYS A 256 1.89 -16.83 -5.16
C LYS A 256 0.88 -17.08 -4.04
N HIS A 257 -0.03 -16.16 -3.77
CA HIS A 257 -1.16 -16.35 -2.84
C HIS A 257 -2.44 -16.86 -3.53
N ASP A 258 -2.31 -17.37 -4.76
CA ASP A 258 -3.40 -18.02 -5.50
C ASP A 258 -4.58 -17.10 -5.83
N ALA A 259 -4.29 -15.81 -6.07
CA ALA A 259 -5.25 -14.86 -6.61
C ALA A 259 -5.70 -15.27 -8.03
N GLU A 260 -7.00 -15.16 -8.29
CA GLU A 260 -7.61 -15.47 -9.58
C GLU A 260 -7.54 -14.28 -10.56
N GLY A 261 -7.28 -13.09 -10.03
CA GLY A 261 -7.13 -11.85 -10.79
C GLY A 261 -6.64 -10.70 -9.91
N ILE A 262 -6.58 -9.51 -10.50
CA ILE A 262 -6.38 -8.22 -9.79
C ILE A 262 -7.67 -7.43 -9.94
N GLY A 263 -8.37 -7.22 -8.83
CA GLY A 263 -9.60 -6.41 -8.82
C GLY A 263 -9.33 -4.93 -8.59
N LEU A 264 -8.10 -4.58 -8.18
CA LEU A 264 -7.65 -3.20 -8.08
C LEU A 264 -6.13 -3.09 -8.22
N PHE A 265 -5.68 -2.53 -9.34
CA PHE A 265 -4.36 -1.92 -9.45
C PHE A 265 -4.49 -0.43 -9.11
N ARG A 266 -3.93 -0.03 -7.96
CA ARG A 266 -3.79 1.37 -7.55
C ARG A 266 -2.66 2.05 -8.32
N THR A 267 -2.99 2.94 -9.22
CA THR A 267 -2.00 3.58 -10.11
C THR A 267 -1.27 4.75 -9.47
N GLU A 268 -1.75 5.28 -8.34
CA GLU A 268 -1.14 6.44 -7.68
C GLU A 268 0.34 6.26 -7.31
N PHE A 269 0.76 5.03 -6.99
CA PHE A 269 2.16 4.72 -6.68
C PHE A 269 3.10 4.95 -7.87
N LEU A 270 2.60 4.94 -9.10
CA LEU A 270 3.39 5.31 -10.28
C LEU A 270 3.69 6.80 -10.35
N TYR A 271 2.93 7.64 -9.63
CA TYR A 271 3.06 9.09 -9.62
C TYR A 271 3.80 9.61 -8.37
N MET A 272 3.65 8.92 -7.23
CA MET A 272 4.21 9.35 -5.94
C MET A 272 5.74 9.25 -5.88
N GLY A 273 6.38 10.15 -5.13
CA GLY A 273 7.83 10.09 -4.83
C GLY A 273 8.75 10.44 -6.01
N ARG A 274 8.23 11.11 -7.04
CA ARG A 274 8.93 11.39 -8.30
C ARG A 274 9.15 12.87 -8.53
N ASP A 275 10.14 13.17 -9.38
CA ASP A 275 10.43 14.53 -9.83
C ASP A 275 9.75 14.86 -11.17
N THR A 276 9.21 13.86 -11.88
CA THR A 276 8.44 14.02 -13.12
C THR A 276 7.26 13.06 -13.19
N LEU A 277 6.19 13.50 -13.86
CA LEU A 277 5.00 12.67 -14.09
C LEU A 277 5.33 11.50 -15.05
N PRO A 278 4.83 10.29 -14.78
CA PRO A 278 5.14 9.12 -15.59
C PRO A 278 4.52 9.25 -16.99
N GLY A 279 5.34 9.01 -18.02
CA GLY A 279 4.90 9.05 -19.42
C GLY A 279 4.09 7.82 -19.84
N GLU A 280 3.53 7.84 -21.05
CA GLU A 280 2.71 6.75 -21.61
C GLU A 280 3.45 5.40 -21.60
N ASP A 281 4.71 5.37 -22.08
CA ASP A 281 5.49 4.12 -22.19
C ASP A 281 5.83 3.50 -20.84
N GLU A 282 6.10 4.33 -19.84
CA GLU A 282 6.40 3.86 -18.49
C GLU A 282 5.16 3.26 -17.82
N GLN A 283 4.03 3.96 -17.91
CA GLN A 283 2.75 3.46 -17.43
C GLN A 283 2.36 2.16 -18.15
N TYR A 284 2.50 2.12 -19.48
CA TYR A 284 2.27 0.92 -20.29
C TYR A 284 3.14 -0.25 -19.83
N GLY A 285 4.42 -0.01 -19.56
CA GLY A 285 5.34 -1.03 -19.05
C GLY A 285 4.86 -1.64 -17.73
N ALA A 286 4.49 -0.79 -16.77
CA ALA A 286 3.99 -1.24 -15.47
C ALA A 286 2.69 -2.06 -15.59
N TYR A 287 1.73 -1.59 -16.39
CA TYR A 287 0.44 -2.26 -16.60
C TYR A 287 0.60 -3.60 -17.32
N ARG A 288 1.44 -3.63 -18.36
CA ARG A 288 1.78 -4.86 -19.08
C ARG A 288 2.42 -5.89 -18.16
N SER A 289 3.40 -5.49 -17.35
CA SER A 289 4.07 -6.41 -16.43
C SER A 289 3.12 -7.03 -15.41
N ALA A 290 2.14 -6.27 -14.90
CA ALA A 290 1.12 -6.83 -14.01
C ALA A 290 0.21 -7.85 -14.71
N ALA A 291 -0.21 -7.58 -15.96
CA ALA A 291 -1.00 -8.52 -16.75
C ALA A 291 -0.24 -9.82 -17.08
N GLU A 292 1.01 -9.69 -17.53
CA GLU A 292 1.86 -10.85 -17.86
C GLU A 292 2.18 -11.71 -16.62
N ALA A 293 2.23 -11.13 -15.42
CA ALA A 293 2.53 -11.86 -14.19
C ALA A 293 1.48 -12.95 -13.88
N LEU A 294 0.19 -12.65 -14.08
CA LEU A 294 -0.91 -13.57 -13.75
C LEU A 294 -1.19 -14.57 -14.87
N GLY A 295 -1.11 -14.12 -16.12
CA GLY A 295 -1.40 -14.92 -17.30
C GLY A 295 -2.49 -14.28 -18.15
N PRO A 296 -2.74 -14.79 -19.37
CA PRO A 296 -3.60 -14.12 -20.35
C PRO A 296 -5.08 -14.07 -19.95
N ASP A 297 -5.55 -15.05 -19.16
CA ASP A 297 -6.98 -15.19 -18.81
C ASP A 297 -7.38 -14.40 -17.56
N ALA A 298 -6.44 -14.19 -16.64
CA ALA A 298 -6.69 -13.53 -15.36
C ALA A 298 -7.00 -12.05 -15.55
N SER A 299 -8.07 -11.58 -14.89
CA SER A 299 -8.50 -10.19 -14.98
C SER A 299 -7.49 -9.26 -14.30
N VAL A 300 -7.25 -8.08 -14.88
CA VAL A 300 -6.48 -7.00 -14.23
C VAL A 300 -7.23 -5.69 -14.36
N VAL A 301 -7.93 -5.30 -13.29
CA VAL A 301 -8.69 -4.06 -13.20
C VAL A 301 -7.76 -2.92 -12.80
N ILE A 302 -7.44 -2.05 -13.76
CA ILE A 302 -6.59 -0.89 -13.54
C ILE A 302 -7.46 0.32 -13.21
N ARG A 303 -7.29 0.86 -12.00
CA ARG A 303 -7.97 2.09 -11.60
C ARG A 303 -7.18 3.29 -12.11
N THR A 304 -7.83 4.19 -12.84
CA THR A 304 -7.21 5.46 -13.23
C THR A 304 -6.82 6.27 -11.98
N MET A 305 -5.91 7.22 -12.13
CA MET A 305 -5.31 7.95 -11.02
C MET A 305 -6.34 8.54 -10.04
N ASP A 306 -6.26 8.16 -8.76
CA ASP A 306 -7.03 8.72 -7.64
C ASP A 306 -6.10 9.42 -6.63
N ILE A 307 -5.68 10.63 -7.03
CA ILE A 307 -4.83 11.55 -6.27
C ILE A 307 -5.65 12.75 -5.80
N GLY A 308 -5.28 13.35 -4.67
CA GLY A 308 -6.07 14.34 -3.93
C GLY A 308 -6.80 13.72 -2.75
N GLY A 309 -7.21 14.53 -1.77
CA GLY A 309 -7.61 14.02 -0.45
C GLY A 309 -6.42 13.99 0.50
N ASP A 310 -6.09 12.80 0.99
CA ASP A 310 -4.93 12.50 1.83
C ASP A 310 -3.61 12.32 1.05
N LYS A 311 -3.70 12.19 -0.29
CA LYS A 311 -2.55 11.90 -1.16
C LYS A 311 -2.07 13.17 -1.86
N GLU A 312 -1.00 13.76 -1.35
CA GLU A 312 -0.38 14.93 -1.99
C GLU A 312 0.51 14.52 -3.17
N LEU A 313 0.42 15.26 -4.27
CA LEU A 313 1.34 15.14 -5.40
C LEU A 313 1.83 16.53 -5.80
N PRO A 314 3.00 16.97 -5.30
CA PRO A 314 3.53 18.32 -5.55
C PRO A 314 3.65 18.66 -7.04
N LEU A 315 3.95 17.67 -7.89
CA LEU A 315 4.07 17.82 -9.35
C LEU A 315 2.80 18.32 -10.04
N LEU A 316 1.62 18.18 -9.42
CA LEU A 316 0.37 18.67 -9.98
C LEU A 316 0.04 20.10 -9.56
N GLU A 317 0.77 20.70 -8.61
CA GLU A 317 0.52 22.06 -8.10
C GLU A 317 -0.97 22.28 -7.77
N LEU A 318 -1.57 21.31 -7.06
CA LEU A 318 -2.99 21.37 -6.71
C LEU A 318 -3.23 22.49 -5.68
N PRO A 319 -4.34 23.24 -5.79
CA PRO A 319 -4.69 24.23 -4.79
C PRO A 319 -4.96 23.54 -3.45
N ARG A 320 -4.60 24.21 -2.35
CA ARG A 320 -5.04 23.77 -1.02
C ARG A 320 -6.55 23.94 -0.89
N GLU A 321 -7.21 22.94 -0.31
CA GLU A 321 -8.64 22.93 -0.07
C GLU A 321 -8.91 22.71 1.42
N ASP A 322 -9.98 23.33 1.95
CA ASP A 322 -10.39 23.14 3.34
C ASP A 322 -10.82 21.68 3.62
N ASN A 323 -11.39 21.02 2.62
CA ASN A 323 -11.89 19.64 2.72
C ASN A 323 -11.40 18.81 1.51
N PRO A 324 -10.14 18.36 1.50
CA PRO A 324 -9.55 17.66 0.35
C PRO A 324 -10.33 16.42 -0.09
N PHE A 325 -10.91 15.67 0.86
CA PHE A 325 -11.73 14.50 0.56
C PHE A 325 -13.01 14.84 -0.24
N LEU A 326 -13.58 16.04 -0.07
CA LEU A 326 -14.77 16.49 -0.79
C LEU A 326 -14.43 17.26 -2.08
N GLY A 327 -13.15 17.52 -2.33
CA GLY A 327 -12.66 18.52 -3.27
C GLY A 327 -12.20 18.01 -4.64
N TYR A 328 -11.21 18.70 -5.21
CA TYR A 328 -10.66 18.49 -6.54
C TYR A 328 -9.66 17.32 -6.54
N ARG A 329 -10.21 16.10 -6.63
CA ARG A 329 -9.45 14.84 -6.62
C ARG A 329 -9.85 13.88 -7.74
N ALA A 330 -8.98 12.91 -8.01
CA ALA A 330 -9.23 11.74 -8.84
C ALA A 330 -9.77 12.09 -10.23
N LEU A 331 -10.92 11.51 -10.63
CA LEU A 331 -11.53 11.77 -11.93
C LEU A 331 -11.78 13.27 -12.21
N ARG A 332 -12.00 14.08 -11.18
CA ARG A 332 -12.23 15.53 -11.35
C ARG A 332 -10.96 16.22 -11.86
N ILE A 333 -9.79 15.84 -11.36
CA ILE A 333 -8.48 16.29 -11.89
C ILE A 333 -8.34 15.79 -13.32
N SER A 334 -8.61 14.52 -13.56
CA SER A 334 -8.46 13.88 -14.88
C SER A 334 -9.33 14.53 -15.96
N LEU A 335 -10.55 14.93 -15.63
CA LEU A 335 -11.47 15.60 -16.55
C LEU A 335 -11.08 17.07 -16.82
N ASP A 336 -10.46 17.74 -15.85
CA ASP A 336 -9.97 19.11 -15.99
C ASP A 336 -8.60 19.18 -16.69
N ARG A 337 -7.79 18.11 -16.57
CA ARG A 337 -6.48 17.95 -17.21
C ARG A 337 -6.47 16.79 -18.21
N PRO A 338 -7.17 16.90 -19.35
CA PRO A 338 -7.41 15.78 -20.26
C PRO A 338 -6.15 15.18 -20.87
N GLN A 339 -5.06 15.94 -21.06
CA GLN A 339 -3.82 15.39 -21.61
C GLN A 339 -3.10 14.44 -20.63
N LEU A 340 -3.11 14.79 -19.33
CA LEU A 340 -2.62 13.91 -18.27
C LEU A 340 -3.42 12.61 -18.24
N PHE A 341 -4.73 12.73 -18.36
CA PHE A 341 -5.64 11.59 -18.33
C PHE A 341 -5.49 10.70 -19.58
N LYS A 342 -5.47 11.28 -20.78
CA LYS A 342 -5.27 10.54 -22.03
C LYS A 342 -3.94 9.79 -22.05
N THR A 343 -2.87 10.35 -21.48
CA THR A 343 -1.59 9.64 -21.32
C THR A 343 -1.79 8.31 -20.59
N GLN A 344 -2.56 8.31 -19.51
CA GLN A 344 -2.87 7.10 -18.75
C GLN A 344 -3.83 6.17 -19.50
N LEU A 345 -4.90 6.69 -20.10
CA LEU A 345 -5.87 5.86 -20.84
C LEU A 345 -5.21 5.13 -22.02
N ARG A 346 -4.33 5.82 -22.76
CA ARG A 346 -3.57 5.23 -23.86
C ARG A 346 -2.63 4.13 -23.38
N ALA A 347 -1.96 4.34 -22.24
CA ALA A 347 -1.10 3.33 -21.63
C ALA A 347 -1.88 2.07 -21.22
N ILE A 348 -3.06 2.23 -20.60
CA ILE A 348 -3.95 1.12 -20.20
C ILE A 348 -4.44 0.37 -21.45
N LEU A 349 -4.93 1.10 -22.46
CA LEU A 349 -5.38 0.52 -23.73
C LEU A 349 -4.27 -0.28 -24.40
N ARG A 350 -3.06 0.27 -24.56
CA ARG A 350 -1.92 -0.46 -25.13
C ARG A 350 -1.59 -1.72 -24.33
N ALA A 351 -1.64 -1.64 -23.01
CA ALA A 351 -1.35 -2.79 -22.16
C ALA A 351 -2.38 -3.92 -22.35
N SER A 352 -3.65 -3.59 -22.66
CA SER A 352 -4.71 -4.59 -22.90
C SER A 352 -4.43 -5.55 -24.05
N ALA A 353 -3.49 -5.23 -24.96
CA ALA A 353 -3.02 -6.17 -25.98
C ALA A 353 -2.28 -7.40 -25.39
N HIS A 354 -1.91 -7.36 -24.12
CA HIS A 354 -1.07 -8.38 -23.45
C HIS A 354 -1.80 -9.20 -22.38
N GLY A 355 -3.10 -8.98 -22.16
CA GLY A 355 -3.89 -9.74 -21.18
C GLY A 355 -5.32 -9.23 -21.02
N ASN A 356 -6.04 -9.77 -20.04
CA ASN A 356 -7.41 -9.37 -19.73
C ASN A 356 -7.45 -8.11 -18.83
N ILE A 357 -6.98 -6.98 -19.36
CA ILE A 357 -7.03 -5.70 -18.65
C ILE A 357 -8.44 -5.11 -18.75
N LYS A 358 -8.89 -4.52 -17.65
CA LYS A 358 -10.11 -3.69 -17.56
C LYS A 358 -9.72 -2.31 -17.03
N VAL A 359 -10.47 -1.27 -17.38
CA VAL A 359 -10.26 0.09 -16.84
C VAL A 359 -11.38 0.45 -15.87
N MET A 360 -11.02 1.07 -14.75
CA MET A 360 -11.97 1.53 -13.74
C MET A 360 -11.73 3.00 -13.39
N PHE A 361 -12.81 3.79 -13.32
CA PHE A 361 -12.75 5.21 -12.99
C PHE A 361 -13.18 5.47 -11.53
N PRO A 362 -12.33 6.10 -10.71
CA PRO A 362 -12.64 6.49 -9.33
C PRO A 362 -13.51 7.74 -9.25
N MET A 363 -14.14 7.97 -8.10
CA MET A 363 -14.83 9.20 -7.69
C MET A 363 -15.87 9.70 -8.70
N VAL A 364 -16.52 8.80 -9.44
CA VAL A 364 -17.65 9.13 -10.31
C VAL A 364 -18.84 9.48 -9.41
N ALA A 365 -19.36 10.70 -9.49
CA ALA A 365 -20.56 11.10 -8.74
C ALA A 365 -21.80 11.16 -9.64
N THR A 366 -21.61 11.47 -10.92
CA THR A 366 -22.69 11.76 -11.86
C THR A 366 -22.55 11.01 -13.17
N LEU A 367 -23.68 10.74 -13.83
CA LEU A 367 -23.71 10.17 -15.18
C LEU A 367 -23.00 11.07 -16.21
N GLY A 368 -23.01 12.39 -16.00
CA GLY A 368 -22.31 13.35 -16.84
C GLY A 368 -20.79 13.22 -16.77
N GLU A 369 -20.22 12.96 -15.58
CA GLU A 369 -18.79 12.67 -15.44
C GLU A 369 -18.41 11.37 -16.13
N TRP A 370 -19.21 10.31 -15.95
CA TRP A 370 -19.00 9.04 -16.65
C TRP A 370 -18.94 9.22 -18.17
N ARG A 371 -19.93 9.91 -18.75
CA ARG A 371 -19.98 10.13 -20.20
C ARG A 371 -18.79 10.92 -20.74
N ARG A 372 -18.30 11.93 -19.99
CA ARG A 372 -17.09 12.67 -20.34
C ARG A 372 -15.84 11.78 -20.28
N ALA A 373 -15.71 10.96 -19.24
CA ALA A 373 -14.60 10.03 -19.10
C ALA A 373 -14.60 8.98 -20.23
N LYS A 374 -15.78 8.43 -20.55
CA LYS A 374 -15.98 7.49 -21.66
C LYS A 374 -15.62 8.12 -22.99
N ALA A 375 -16.00 9.38 -23.24
CA ALA A 375 -15.61 10.09 -24.46
C ALA A 375 -14.09 10.20 -24.61
N LEU A 376 -13.37 10.54 -23.54
CA LEU A 376 -11.90 10.61 -23.55
C LEU A 376 -11.23 9.24 -23.74
N LEU A 377 -11.85 8.16 -23.25
CA LEU A 377 -11.41 6.79 -23.52
C LEU A 377 -11.56 6.44 -25.01
N GLU A 378 -12.69 6.81 -25.63
CA GLU A 378 -12.91 6.59 -27.06
C GLU A 378 -11.98 7.43 -27.93
N GLU A 379 -11.73 8.70 -27.58
CA GLU A 379 -10.70 9.52 -28.23
C GLU A 379 -9.32 8.85 -28.17
N ALA A 380 -8.93 8.32 -27.01
CA ALA A 380 -7.66 7.60 -26.86
C ALA A 380 -7.60 6.33 -27.74
N ARG A 381 -8.71 5.60 -27.89
CA ARG A 381 -8.79 4.45 -28.82
C ARG A 381 -8.60 4.88 -30.27
N GLU A 382 -9.24 5.97 -30.69
CA GLU A 382 -9.12 6.52 -32.04
C GLU A 382 -7.69 6.97 -32.35
N GLU A 383 -7.03 7.67 -31.43
CA GLU A 383 -5.65 8.10 -31.59
C GLU A 383 -4.69 6.89 -31.70
N LEU A 384 -4.83 5.88 -30.84
CA LEU A 384 -4.01 4.66 -30.91
C LEU A 384 -4.24 3.89 -32.23
N ARG A 385 -5.49 3.85 -32.71
CA ARG A 385 -5.84 3.23 -33.99
C ARG A 385 -5.19 3.97 -35.17
N ALA A 386 -5.18 5.30 -35.13
CA ALA A 386 -4.51 6.14 -36.12
C ALA A 386 -2.98 5.96 -36.10
N GLU A 387 -2.39 5.73 -34.93
CA GLU A 387 -0.97 5.42 -34.75
C GLU A 387 -0.60 3.95 -35.07
N GLY A 388 -1.59 3.08 -35.32
CA GLY A 388 -1.36 1.65 -35.55
C GLY A 388 -0.88 0.88 -34.31
N LYS A 389 -1.15 1.39 -33.11
CA LYS A 389 -0.80 0.73 -31.85
C LYS A 389 -1.89 -0.27 -31.44
N PRO A 390 -1.55 -1.53 -31.15
CA PRO A 390 -2.54 -2.55 -30.80
C PRO A 390 -3.13 -2.32 -29.41
N PHE A 391 -4.42 -2.63 -29.27
CA PHE A 391 -5.18 -2.71 -28.02
C PHE A 391 -6.39 -3.64 -28.22
N ARG A 392 -7.07 -4.01 -27.14
CA ARG A 392 -8.32 -4.78 -27.19
C ARG A 392 -9.54 -3.87 -27.36
N ASP A 393 -10.25 -4.01 -28.49
CA ASP A 393 -11.49 -3.26 -28.74
C ASP A 393 -12.60 -3.61 -27.72
N ASP A 394 -12.57 -4.83 -27.17
CA ASP A 394 -13.52 -5.34 -26.19
C ASP A 394 -13.12 -5.09 -24.72
N MET A 395 -12.09 -4.27 -24.47
CA MET A 395 -11.64 -3.93 -23.12
C MET A 395 -12.78 -3.28 -22.32
N GLU A 396 -13.20 -3.93 -21.23
CA GLU A 396 -14.27 -3.48 -20.34
C GLU A 396 -13.92 -2.18 -19.61
N ALA A 397 -14.91 -1.30 -19.47
CA ALA A 397 -14.80 -0.05 -18.74
C ALA A 397 -15.88 0.04 -17.64
N GLY A 398 -15.43 0.04 -16.39
CA GLY A 398 -16.27 0.10 -15.20
C GLY A 398 -16.01 1.34 -14.36
N ILE A 399 -16.78 1.51 -13.30
CA ILE A 399 -16.60 2.63 -12.35
C ILE A 399 -16.49 2.12 -10.93
N MET A 400 -15.74 2.86 -10.11
CA MET A 400 -15.74 2.64 -8.67
C MET A 400 -16.99 3.28 -8.06
N ILE A 401 -17.81 2.48 -7.39
CA ILE A 401 -18.93 2.97 -6.59
C ILE A 401 -18.42 3.26 -5.19
N GLU A 402 -18.04 4.51 -4.98
CA GLU A 402 -17.55 5.01 -3.69
C GLU A 402 -18.23 6.31 -3.26
N ILE A 403 -19.06 6.90 -4.12
CA ILE A 403 -19.85 8.10 -3.81
C ILE A 403 -21.32 7.70 -3.63
N PRO A 404 -22.00 8.09 -2.53
CA PRO A 404 -23.41 7.73 -2.30
C PRO A 404 -24.33 8.14 -3.45
N ALA A 405 -24.07 9.29 -4.09
CA ALA A 405 -24.81 9.73 -5.27
C ALA A 405 -24.73 8.73 -6.44
N ALA A 406 -23.58 8.10 -6.66
CA ALA A 406 -23.43 7.07 -7.69
C ALA A 406 -24.14 5.78 -7.31
N ALA A 407 -24.08 5.36 -6.03
CA ALA A 407 -24.84 4.21 -5.55
C ALA A 407 -26.37 4.42 -5.68
N MET A 408 -26.85 5.64 -5.43
CA MET A 408 -28.24 6.01 -5.67
C MET A 408 -28.62 5.96 -7.15
N MET A 409 -27.69 6.26 -8.05
CA MET A 409 -27.88 6.29 -9.51
C MET A 409 -27.41 5.00 -10.20
N ALA A 410 -27.17 3.92 -9.45
CA ALA A 410 -26.60 2.68 -9.97
C ALA A 410 -27.43 2.08 -11.13
N ASP A 411 -28.77 2.19 -11.08
CA ASP A 411 -29.68 1.73 -12.15
C ASP A 411 -29.46 2.45 -13.49
N ARG A 412 -29.00 3.70 -13.45
CA ARG A 412 -28.71 4.49 -14.65
C ARG A 412 -27.29 4.27 -15.13
N LEU A 413 -26.34 4.17 -14.20
CA LEU A 413 -24.94 3.93 -14.51
C LEU A 413 -24.74 2.51 -15.10
N ALA A 414 -25.43 1.49 -14.56
CA ALA A 414 -25.32 0.09 -14.99
C ALA A 414 -25.68 -0.15 -16.46
N ARG A 415 -26.47 0.75 -17.07
CA ARG A 415 -26.82 0.70 -18.49
C ARG A 415 -25.68 1.10 -19.41
N GLU A 416 -24.69 1.84 -18.91
CA GLU A 416 -23.63 2.43 -19.73
C GLU A 416 -22.23 1.90 -19.43
N VAL A 417 -22.03 1.34 -18.23
CA VAL A 417 -20.76 0.73 -17.80
C VAL A 417 -20.78 -0.79 -18.03
N ASP A 418 -19.59 -1.40 -18.02
CA ASP A 418 -19.46 -2.85 -18.11
C ASP A 418 -19.49 -3.54 -16.75
N PHE A 419 -19.06 -2.84 -15.69
CA PHE A 419 -19.05 -3.36 -14.33
C PHE A 419 -18.99 -2.25 -13.27
N PHE A 420 -19.24 -2.64 -12.03
CA PHE A 420 -18.95 -1.82 -10.85
C PHE A 420 -17.88 -2.48 -9.98
N SER A 421 -17.09 -1.67 -9.28
CA SER A 421 -16.36 -2.13 -8.09
C SER A 421 -16.66 -1.22 -6.92
N ILE A 422 -17.07 -1.77 -5.78
CA ILE A 422 -17.43 -0.98 -4.60
C ILE A 422 -16.16 -0.63 -3.80
N GLY A 423 -15.88 0.67 -3.69
CA GLY A 423 -14.81 1.21 -2.86
C GLY A 423 -15.31 1.51 -1.45
N THR A 424 -15.41 0.50 -0.58
CA THR A 424 -16.09 0.67 0.72
C THR A 424 -15.43 1.69 1.64
N ASN A 425 -14.11 1.90 1.54
CA ASN A 425 -13.40 2.87 2.39
C ASN A 425 -13.94 4.29 2.21
N ASP A 426 -14.10 4.74 0.95
CA ASP A 426 -14.63 6.06 0.62
C ASP A 426 -16.18 6.07 0.71
N LEU A 427 -16.85 4.96 0.35
CA LEU A 427 -18.31 4.85 0.48
C LEU A 427 -18.79 5.02 1.93
N VAL A 428 -18.13 4.37 2.89
CA VAL A 428 -18.43 4.52 4.32
C VAL A 428 -18.23 5.97 4.74
N GLN A 429 -17.06 6.54 4.43
CA GLN A 429 -16.71 7.91 4.79
C GLN A 429 -17.77 8.92 4.31
N TYR A 430 -18.19 8.86 3.05
CA TYR A 430 -19.17 9.83 2.52
C TYR A 430 -20.60 9.51 2.95
N THR A 431 -20.96 8.25 3.15
CA THR A 431 -22.30 7.88 3.64
C THR A 431 -22.49 8.31 5.08
N MET A 432 -21.46 8.11 5.92
CA MET A 432 -21.49 8.42 7.34
C MET A 432 -21.01 9.84 7.66
N ALA A 433 -20.53 10.57 6.64
CA ALA A 433 -19.92 11.90 6.78
C ALA A 433 -18.80 11.93 7.84
N ALA A 434 -17.99 10.87 7.89
CA ALA A 434 -16.96 10.66 8.89
C ALA A 434 -15.60 10.42 8.22
N ASP A 435 -14.67 11.36 8.40
CA ASP A 435 -13.30 11.22 7.90
C ASP A 435 -12.61 10.04 8.60
N ARG A 436 -12.16 9.07 7.80
CA ARG A 436 -11.47 7.87 8.30
C ARG A 436 -10.14 8.17 9.00
N MET A 437 -9.54 9.33 8.74
CA MET A 437 -8.31 9.78 9.39
C MET A 437 -8.58 10.47 10.72
N ASN A 438 -9.84 10.74 11.06
CA ASN A 438 -10.19 11.40 12.32
C ASN A 438 -10.48 10.36 13.42
N PRO A 439 -9.59 10.19 14.41
CA PRO A 439 -9.74 9.16 15.43
C PRO A 439 -11.00 9.34 16.29
N LYS A 440 -11.50 10.57 16.43
CA LYS A 440 -12.74 10.88 17.18
C LYS A 440 -14.01 10.38 16.48
N LEU A 441 -13.93 10.08 15.19
CA LEU A 441 -15.05 9.63 14.37
C LEU A 441 -14.94 8.15 14.00
N SER A 442 -13.95 7.43 14.53
CA SER A 442 -13.72 6.00 14.26
C SER A 442 -14.94 5.12 14.50
N TYR A 443 -15.81 5.48 15.46
CA TYR A 443 -17.07 4.80 15.75
C TYR A 443 -18.11 4.86 14.60
N LEU A 444 -17.93 5.74 13.62
CA LEU A 444 -18.78 5.86 12.41
C LEU A 444 -18.16 5.17 11.19
N SER A 445 -16.94 4.65 11.30
CA SER A 445 -16.17 4.09 10.18
C SER A 445 -16.46 2.59 9.95
N ASP A 446 -17.43 2.00 10.65
CA ASP A 446 -17.75 0.59 10.52
C ASP A 446 -18.49 0.30 9.20
N PRO A 447 -17.92 -0.53 8.30
CA PRO A 447 -18.58 -0.87 7.04
C PRO A 447 -19.87 -1.71 7.21
N LEU A 448 -20.12 -2.28 8.39
CA LEU A 448 -21.34 -3.04 8.69
C LEU A 448 -22.53 -2.17 9.06
N HIS A 449 -22.39 -0.84 9.07
CA HIS A 449 -23.52 0.06 9.27
C HIS A 449 -24.64 -0.22 8.24
N PRO A 450 -25.91 -0.39 8.67
CA PRO A 450 -27.03 -0.70 7.78
C PRO A 450 -27.20 0.25 6.59
N PRO A 451 -27.00 1.59 6.70
CA PRO A 451 -27.01 2.49 5.55
C PRO A 451 -26.01 2.10 4.45
N VAL A 452 -24.81 1.68 4.83
CA VAL A 452 -23.75 1.25 3.89
C VAL A 452 -24.13 -0.06 3.23
N LEU A 453 -24.61 -1.04 4.02
CA LEU A 453 -25.08 -2.33 3.50
C LEU A 453 -26.23 -2.17 2.51
N ARG A 454 -27.18 -1.26 2.79
CA ARG A 454 -28.30 -0.93 1.87
C ARG A 454 -27.82 -0.32 0.56
N LEU A 455 -26.75 0.49 0.58
CA LEU A 455 -26.15 1.00 -0.65
C LEU A 455 -25.45 -0.10 -1.44
N ILE A 456 -24.73 -1.00 -0.77
CA ILE A 456 -24.08 -2.17 -1.39
C ILE A 456 -25.12 -3.07 -2.08
N ASP A 457 -26.16 -3.49 -1.35
CA ASP A 457 -27.23 -4.34 -1.89
C ASP A 457 -27.93 -3.68 -3.10
N ARG A 458 -28.22 -2.36 -3.02
CA ARG A 458 -28.79 -1.61 -4.14
C ARG A 458 -27.92 -1.66 -5.39
N VAL A 459 -26.60 -1.48 -5.23
CA VAL A 459 -25.64 -1.46 -6.34
C VAL A 459 -25.55 -2.82 -7.00
N ILE A 460 -25.45 -3.89 -6.20
CA ILE A 460 -25.41 -5.28 -6.70
C ILE A 460 -26.68 -5.58 -7.50
N ARG A 461 -27.87 -5.33 -6.92
CA ARG A 461 -29.15 -5.55 -7.61
C ARG A 461 -29.27 -4.74 -8.90
N ALA A 462 -28.84 -3.48 -8.90
CA ALA A 462 -28.93 -2.61 -10.07
C ALA A 462 -28.05 -3.09 -11.23
N ALA A 463 -26.83 -3.55 -10.93
CA ALA A 463 -25.93 -4.12 -11.94
C ALA A 463 -26.46 -5.45 -12.49
N HIS A 464 -26.87 -6.36 -11.61
CA HIS A 464 -27.41 -7.66 -12.00
C HIS A 464 -28.68 -7.53 -12.85
N ALA A 465 -29.53 -6.53 -12.59
CA ALA A 465 -30.71 -6.25 -13.40
C ALA A 465 -30.37 -5.88 -14.86
N GLU A 466 -29.16 -5.36 -15.11
CA GLU A 466 -28.64 -5.03 -16.45
C GLU A 466 -27.64 -6.10 -16.95
N GLY A 467 -27.52 -7.24 -16.25
CA GLY A 467 -26.61 -8.34 -16.59
C GLY A 467 -25.12 -8.01 -16.40
N LYS A 468 -24.81 -7.01 -15.57
CA LYS A 468 -23.44 -6.57 -15.25
C LYS A 468 -22.99 -7.19 -13.92
N TRP A 469 -21.68 -7.36 -13.75
CA TRP A 469 -21.08 -7.91 -12.54
C TRP A 469 -20.61 -6.79 -11.60
N VAL A 470 -20.50 -7.11 -10.30
CA VAL A 470 -20.06 -6.20 -9.25
C VAL A 470 -18.94 -6.81 -8.42
N GLY A 471 -17.80 -6.13 -8.41
CA GLY A 471 -16.70 -6.39 -7.49
C GLY A 471 -16.71 -5.51 -6.24
N MET A 472 -15.83 -5.81 -5.30
CA MET A 472 -15.52 -4.94 -4.16
C MET A 472 -14.02 -4.96 -3.89
N CYS A 473 -13.39 -3.79 -3.88
CA CYS A 473 -11.95 -3.65 -3.63
C CYS A 473 -11.60 -2.95 -2.31
N GLY A 474 -12.61 -2.53 -1.55
CA GLY A 474 -12.42 -2.00 -0.20
C GLY A 474 -12.09 -3.11 0.80
N GLU A 475 -11.58 -2.73 1.98
CA GLU A 475 -11.08 -3.70 2.97
C GLU A 475 -12.15 -4.68 3.47
N MET A 476 -13.42 -4.26 3.39
CA MET A 476 -14.59 -5.08 3.68
C MET A 476 -14.63 -6.40 2.89
N ALA A 477 -14.10 -6.46 1.66
CA ALA A 477 -14.12 -7.66 0.83
C ALA A 477 -13.33 -8.83 1.43
N GLY A 478 -12.32 -8.55 2.26
CA GLY A 478 -11.52 -9.55 2.97
C GLY A 478 -11.91 -9.75 4.43
N ASN A 479 -12.96 -9.06 4.91
CA ASN A 479 -13.37 -9.15 6.31
C ASN A 479 -14.24 -10.41 6.53
N PRO A 480 -13.84 -11.34 7.41
CA PRO A 480 -14.58 -12.58 7.65
C PRO A 480 -16.04 -12.38 8.07
N LEU A 481 -16.38 -11.29 8.77
CA LEU A 481 -17.76 -10.97 9.16
C LEU A 481 -18.58 -10.36 8.01
N ALA A 482 -17.93 -9.70 7.06
CA ALA A 482 -18.61 -9.11 5.91
C ALA A 482 -18.82 -10.11 4.77
N VAL A 483 -17.88 -11.04 4.56
CA VAL A 483 -17.94 -12.03 3.46
C VAL A 483 -19.28 -12.79 3.39
N PRO A 484 -19.86 -13.30 4.50
CA PRO A 484 -21.16 -13.96 4.46
C PRO A 484 -22.29 -13.04 3.98
N LEU A 485 -22.30 -11.77 4.40
CA LEU A 485 -23.29 -10.79 3.96
C LEU A 485 -23.15 -10.49 2.46
N LEU A 486 -21.92 -10.23 2.02
CA LEU A 486 -21.60 -9.91 0.62
C LEU A 486 -21.93 -11.08 -0.32
N LEU A 487 -21.61 -12.31 0.07
CA LEU A 487 -21.99 -13.52 -0.68
C LEU A 487 -23.52 -13.66 -0.73
N GLY A 488 -24.22 -13.43 0.40
CA GLY A 488 -25.68 -13.46 0.46
C GLY A 488 -26.36 -12.39 -0.40
N MET A 489 -25.75 -11.21 -0.53
CA MET A 489 -26.20 -10.14 -1.44
C MET A 489 -25.91 -10.45 -2.91
N GLY A 490 -25.01 -11.39 -3.20
CA GLY A 490 -24.65 -11.81 -4.55
C GLY A 490 -23.44 -11.07 -5.14
N LEU A 491 -22.49 -10.61 -4.33
CA LEU A 491 -21.25 -10.02 -4.85
C LEU A 491 -20.49 -11.02 -5.73
N ASP A 492 -20.02 -10.58 -6.90
CA ASP A 492 -19.40 -11.45 -7.92
C ASP A 492 -17.88 -11.58 -7.76
N GLU A 493 -17.20 -10.50 -7.37
CA GLU A 493 -15.74 -10.44 -7.21
C GLU A 493 -15.34 -9.81 -5.86
N PHE A 494 -14.44 -10.47 -5.13
CA PHE A 494 -13.89 -9.99 -3.86
C PHE A 494 -12.40 -9.68 -4.05
N SER A 495 -12.04 -8.40 -4.01
CA SER A 495 -10.65 -7.95 -4.13
C SER A 495 -10.08 -7.45 -2.81
N MET A 496 -9.01 -8.11 -2.36
CA MET A 496 -8.49 -7.93 -1.00
C MET A 496 -6.95 -7.99 -0.95
N SER A 497 -6.37 -7.92 0.25
CA SER A 497 -4.94 -8.23 0.42
C SER A 497 -4.67 -9.67 -0.03
N SER A 498 -3.60 -9.90 -0.78
CA SER A 498 -3.28 -11.23 -1.31
C SER A 498 -3.16 -12.30 -0.21
N SER A 499 -2.67 -11.92 0.98
CA SER A 499 -2.59 -12.81 2.15
C SER A 499 -3.94 -13.31 2.69
N ALA A 500 -5.04 -12.62 2.41
CA ALA A 500 -6.38 -12.97 2.88
C ALA A 500 -7.12 -13.94 1.94
N ILE A 501 -6.61 -14.18 0.73
CA ILE A 501 -7.30 -14.93 -0.33
C ILE A 501 -7.59 -16.37 0.09
N LEU A 502 -6.59 -17.12 0.56
CA LEU A 502 -6.78 -18.52 0.97
C LEU A 502 -7.71 -18.65 2.18
N GLY A 503 -7.60 -17.73 3.14
CA GLY A 503 -8.49 -17.68 4.30
C GLY A 503 -9.94 -17.43 3.90
N THR A 504 -10.15 -16.52 2.95
CA THR A 504 -11.48 -16.20 2.42
C THR A 504 -12.03 -17.34 1.57
N ARG A 505 -11.21 -17.98 0.73
CA ARG A 505 -11.62 -19.17 -0.05
C ARG A 505 -12.07 -20.31 0.85
N ALA A 506 -11.29 -20.59 1.90
CA ALA A 506 -11.62 -21.61 2.88
C ALA A 506 -12.93 -21.30 3.61
N LEU A 507 -13.17 -20.02 3.97
CA LEU A 507 -14.45 -19.59 4.54
C LEU A 507 -15.60 -19.78 3.54
N LEU A 508 -15.48 -19.23 2.33
CA LEU A 508 -16.48 -19.30 1.26
C LEU A 508 -16.90 -20.75 0.96
N SER A 509 -15.96 -21.68 0.89
CA SER A 509 -16.23 -23.10 0.61
C SER A 509 -17.18 -23.78 1.62
N ARG A 510 -17.37 -23.19 2.80
CA ARG A 510 -18.22 -23.69 3.89
C ARG A 510 -19.53 -22.93 4.01
N LEU A 511 -19.74 -21.92 3.17
CA LEU A 511 -20.92 -21.07 3.20
C LEU A 511 -21.93 -21.50 2.15
N ASN A 512 -23.21 -21.53 2.52
CA ASN A 512 -24.32 -21.77 1.59
C ASN A 512 -24.95 -20.43 1.21
N GLN A 513 -24.80 -20.01 -0.05
CA GLN A 513 -25.25 -18.69 -0.49
C GLN A 513 -26.76 -18.48 -0.34
N SER A 514 -27.60 -19.52 -0.51
CA SER A 514 -29.05 -19.35 -0.38
C SER A 514 -29.48 -19.09 1.07
N GLU A 515 -28.81 -19.70 2.05
CA GLU A 515 -29.03 -19.42 3.47
C GLU A 515 -28.53 -18.02 3.87
N LEU A 516 -27.47 -17.56 3.21
CA LEU A 516 -26.90 -16.23 3.43
C LEU A 516 -27.72 -15.11 2.80
N ALA A 517 -28.52 -15.38 1.77
CA ALA A 517 -29.44 -14.40 1.23
C ALA A 517 -30.48 -13.95 2.28
N GLU A 518 -30.97 -14.90 3.11
CA GLU A 518 -31.84 -14.57 4.24
C GLU A 518 -31.12 -13.78 5.33
N LEU A 519 -29.86 -14.15 5.63
CA LEU A 519 -29.01 -13.43 6.58
C LEU A 519 -28.80 -11.98 6.14
N ALA A 520 -28.45 -11.77 4.87
CA ALA A 520 -28.22 -10.45 4.29
C ALA A 520 -29.51 -9.61 4.36
N ALA A 521 -30.65 -10.17 3.98
CA ALA A 521 -31.94 -9.47 4.07
C ALA A 521 -32.26 -9.05 5.51
N ALA A 522 -32.04 -9.92 6.49
CA ALA A 522 -32.23 -9.59 7.90
C ALA A 522 -31.26 -8.50 8.38
N ALA A 523 -29.99 -8.56 7.99
CA ALA A 523 -28.98 -7.56 8.36
C ALA A 523 -29.30 -6.16 7.83
N LEU A 524 -29.90 -6.07 6.64
CA LEU A 524 -30.31 -4.79 6.06
C LEU A 524 -31.36 -4.08 6.93
N ASP A 525 -32.20 -4.82 7.64
CA ASP A 525 -33.30 -4.31 8.47
C ASP A 525 -32.93 -4.05 9.95
N LEU A 526 -31.66 -4.18 10.31
CA LEU A 526 -31.16 -3.83 11.64
C LEU A 526 -30.86 -2.33 11.77
N ASP A 527 -30.71 -1.89 13.02
CA ASP A 527 -30.53 -0.49 13.38
C ASP A 527 -29.06 -0.09 13.60
N SER A 528 -28.16 -1.05 13.84
CA SER A 528 -26.75 -0.77 14.16
C SER A 528 -25.76 -1.79 13.57
N ALA A 529 -24.49 -1.38 13.46
CA ALA A 529 -23.41 -2.28 13.04
C ALA A 529 -23.14 -3.39 14.06
N ASP A 530 -23.35 -3.13 15.36
CA ASP A 530 -23.19 -4.11 16.42
C ASP A 530 -24.27 -5.21 16.34
N ASP A 531 -25.52 -4.84 16.06
CA ASP A 531 -26.59 -5.81 15.83
C ASP A 531 -26.31 -6.68 14.60
N VAL A 532 -25.78 -6.07 13.52
CA VAL A 532 -25.37 -6.80 12.32
C VAL A 532 -24.26 -7.79 12.65
N ARG A 533 -23.23 -7.38 13.38
CA ARG A 533 -22.13 -8.24 13.81
C ARG A 533 -22.66 -9.40 14.66
N ALA A 534 -23.46 -9.12 15.68
CA ALA A 534 -24.04 -10.15 16.55
C ALA A 534 -24.88 -11.16 15.74
N LEU A 535 -25.66 -10.68 14.76
CA LEU A 535 -26.43 -11.54 13.86
C LEU A 535 -25.52 -12.46 13.03
N VAL A 536 -24.45 -11.93 12.44
CA VAL A 536 -23.49 -12.74 11.65
C VAL A 536 -22.79 -13.76 12.53
N GLU A 537 -22.31 -13.36 13.72
CA GLU A 537 -21.62 -14.25 14.65
C GLU A 537 -22.53 -15.40 15.12
N GLN A 538 -23.82 -15.10 15.37
CA GLN A 538 -24.81 -16.10 15.76
C GLN A 538 -25.11 -17.09 14.62
N ARG A 539 -25.28 -16.59 13.39
CA ARG A 539 -25.72 -17.39 12.24
C ARG A 539 -24.57 -18.07 11.50
N VAL A 540 -23.36 -17.53 11.61
CA VAL A 540 -22.15 -18.01 10.94
C VAL A 540 -20.98 -18.05 11.94
N PRO A 541 -20.99 -18.93 12.96
CA PRO A 541 -19.95 -18.95 14.01
C PRO A 541 -18.52 -19.13 13.47
N GLN A 542 -18.39 -19.81 12.32
CA GLN A 542 -17.12 -20.01 11.62
C GLN A 542 -16.51 -18.72 11.03
N ALA A 543 -17.32 -17.69 10.78
CA ALA A 543 -16.85 -16.36 10.39
C ALA A 543 -16.27 -15.62 11.60
N ALA A 544 -16.95 -15.69 12.74
CA ALA A 544 -16.52 -15.09 14.01
C ALA A 544 -15.19 -15.66 14.50
N ALA A 545 -14.98 -16.98 14.37
CA ALA A 545 -13.73 -17.63 14.77
C ALA A 545 -12.50 -17.20 13.94
N ARG A 546 -12.71 -16.49 12.82
CA ARG A 546 -11.66 -16.04 11.90
C ARG A 546 -11.52 -14.51 11.86
N ALA A 547 -12.47 -13.78 12.42
CA ALA A 547 -12.47 -12.33 12.57
C ALA A 547 -11.66 -11.94 13.81
#